data_AF-A0A2I1H655-F1
#
_entry.id   AF-A0A2I1H655-F1
#
_cell.length_a   1.000
_cell.length_b   1.000
_cell.length_c   1.000
_cell.angle_alpha   90.00
_cell.angle_beta   90.00
_cell.angle_gamma   90.00
#
_symmetry.space_group_name_H-M   'P 1'
#
loop_
_entity.id
_entity.type
_entity.pdbx_description
1 polymer ?
#
loop_
_entity_poly.entity_id
_entity_poly.type
_entity_poly.pdbx_seq_one_letter_code
_entity_poly.pdbx_strand_id
1 'polypeptide(L)'
;TIIKDVAKATFNISIYPTKEELREATEEFLKIRHQDFYNKFTKTQWISYFNNKICPELLSKQRSLRSCLTTKARDALFSYFGEVILPPINTNTSSAGIIEWKNNPAVAECYNKLFNQNGSLGVLTRILERVFAGEYPSSLHLAFVTATFAVLLDPKSKTIQTNENTMKNKIEYYMNLLDDDRTDGKN
;
A
#
# COMPACT_ATOMS: atom_id res chain seq x y z
N THR A 1 11.08 -11.51 -15.41
CA THR A 1 12.14 -12.20 -14.65
C THR A 1 11.46 -12.85 -13.46
N ILE A 2 11.95 -13.99 -12.97
CA ILE A 2 11.38 -14.72 -11.82
C ILE A 2 11.08 -13.76 -10.66
N ILE A 3 12.04 -12.88 -10.34
CA ILE A 3 11.92 -11.89 -9.27
C ILE A 3 10.75 -10.92 -9.50
N LYS A 4 10.55 -10.43 -10.73
CA LYS A 4 9.44 -9.53 -11.06
C LYS A 4 8.09 -10.23 -10.88
N ASP A 5 7.99 -11.48 -11.31
CA ASP A 5 6.72 -12.21 -11.33
C ASP A 5 6.34 -12.67 -9.92
N VAL A 6 7.31 -13.18 -9.15
CA VAL A 6 7.15 -13.49 -7.72
C VAL A 6 6.81 -12.22 -6.93
N ALA A 7 7.53 -11.12 -7.13
CA ALA A 7 7.24 -9.87 -6.41
C ALA A 7 5.80 -9.39 -6.66
N LYS A 8 5.33 -9.44 -7.91
CA LYS A 8 3.94 -9.08 -8.24
C LYS A 8 2.93 -10.02 -7.58
N ALA A 9 3.16 -11.33 -7.66
CA ALA A 9 2.27 -12.32 -7.07
C ALA A 9 2.17 -12.14 -5.55
N THR A 10 3.30 -12.02 -4.86
CA THR A 10 3.32 -11.82 -3.41
C THR A 10 2.75 -10.46 -3.00
N PHE A 11 2.98 -9.39 -3.78
CA PHE A 11 2.43 -8.06 -3.47
C PHE A 11 0.89 -8.03 -3.44
N ASN A 12 0.26 -8.85 -4.27
CA ASN A 12 -1.21 -9.00 -4.28
C ASN A 12 -1.76 -9.72 -3.05
N ILE A 13 -0.91 -10.44 -2.31
CA ILE A 13 -1.26 -11.24 -1.13
C ILE A 13 -0.86 -10.49 0.16
N SER A 14 0.29 -9.82 0.16
CA SER A 14 0.81 -9.06 1.28
C SER A 14 1.55 -7.82 0.80
N ILE A 15 1.15 -6.65 1.30
CA ILE A 15 1.82 -5.38 1.03
C ILE A 15 3.23 -5.37 1.65
N TYR A 16 3.40 -6.05 2.79
CA TYR A 16 4.64 -6.08 3.57
C TYR A 16 5.01 -7.52 3.94
N PRO A 17 5.43 -8.33 2.95
CA PRO A 17 5.68 -9.74 3.18
C PRO A 17 6.93 -9.94 4.02
N THR A 18 6.90 -10.97 4.85
CA THR A 18 8.06 -11.49 5.59
C THR A 18 9.06 -12.15 4.63
N LYS A 19 10.27 -12.41 5.12
CA LYS A 19 11.28 -13.13 4.33
C LYS A 19 10.83 -14.56 4.05
N GLU A 20 10.14 -15.15 5.01
CA GLU A 20 9.57 -16.50 4.96
C GLU A 20 8.49 -16.59 3.88
N GLU A 21 7.50 -15.67 3.89
CA GLU A 21 6.47 -15.59 2.84
C GLU A 21 7.07 -15.40 1.45
N LEU A 22 8.08 -14.53 1.31
CA LEU A 22 8.78 -14.34 0.04
C LEU A 22 9.51 -15.61 -0.40
N ARG A 23 10.11 -16.36 0.54
CA ARG A 23 10.82 -17.60 0.24
C ARG A 23 9.85 -18.67 -0.22
N GLU A 24 8.75 -18.87 0.50
CA GLU A 24 7.72 -19.86 0.17
C GLU A 24 7.09 -19.58 -1.19
N ALA A 25 6.67 -18.34 -1.44
CA ALA A 25 6.14 -17.95 -2.75
C ALA A 25 7.17 -18.15 -3.89
N THR A 26 8.46 -17.89 -3.63
CA THR A 26 9.52 -18.15 -4.60
C THR A 26 9.69 -19.64 -4.86
N GLU A 27 9.71 -20.47 -3.81
CA GLU A 27 9.83 -21.92 -3.91
C GLU A 27 8.67 -22.51 -4.71
N GLU A 28 7.44 -22.13 -4.42
CA GLU A 28 6.25 -22.57 -5.16
C GLU A 28 6.34 -22.19 -6.63
N PHE A 29 6.69 -20.94 -6.93
CA PHE A 29 6.84 -20.46 -8.30
C PHE A 29 7.91 -21.26 -9.06
N LEU A 30 9.07 -21.49 -8.43
CA LEU A 30 10.16 -22.24 -9.05
C LEU A 30 9.81 -23.72 -9.22
N LYS A 31 9.17 -24.37 -8.24
CA LYS A 31 8.74 -25.78 -8.35
C LYS A 31 7.78 -25.99 -9.52
N ILE A 32 6.93 -25.00 -9.83
CA ILE A 32 5.96 -25.08 -10.93
C ILE A 32 6.61 -24.73 -12.27
N ARG A 33 7.43 -23.67 -12.35
CA ARG A 33 7.87 -23.11 -13.63
C ARG A 33 9.34 -23.37 -13.99
N HIS A 34 10.16 -23.74 -13.01
CA HIS A 34 11.61 -23.88 -13.12
C HIS A 34 12.14 -25.02 -12.24
N GLN A 35 11.46 -26.17 -12.25
CA GLN A 35 11.74 -27.27 -11.32
C GLN A 35 13.19 -27.78 -11.43
N ASP A 36 13.72 -27.90 -12.64
CA ASP A 36 15.10 -28.33 -12.89
C ASP A 36 16.14 -27.38 -12.29
N PHE A 37 15.83 -26.09 -12.22
CA PHE A 37 16.69 -25.12 -11.54
C PHE A 37 16.64 -25.32 -10.03
N TYR A 38 15.44 -25.46 -9.46
CA TYR A 38 15.24 -25.63 -8.02
C TYR A 38 15.86 -26.95 -7.51
N ASN A 39 15.75 -28.03 -8.26
CA ASN A 39 16.29 -29.35 -7.91
C ASN A 39 17.82 -29.41 -7.86
N LYS A 40 18.55 -28.39 -8.35
CA LYS A 40 20.01 -28.29 -8.22
C LYS A 40 20.48 -28.00 -6.79
N PHE A 41 19.57 -27.58 -5.91
CA PHE A 41 19.89 -27.18 -4.56
C PHE A 41 19.44 -28.23 -3.54
N THR A 42 20.31 -28.56 -2.59
CA THR A 42 19.84 -29.08 -1.29
C THR A 42 19.08 -27.99 -0.53
N LYS A 43 18.28 -28.36 0.48
CA LYS A 43 17.53 -27.40 1.30
C LYS A 43 18.40 -26.29 1.88
N THR A 44 19.57 -26.63 2.43
CA THR A 44 20.50 -25.65 3.03
C THR A 44 21.12 -24.73 1.98
N GLN A 45 21.52 -25.28 0.81
CA GLN A 45 22.03 -24.47 -0.30
C GLN A 45 20.98 -23.52 -0.84
N TRP A 46 19.73 -23.98 -0.97
CA TRP A 46 18.61 -23.14 -1.41
C TRP A 46 18.37 -21.98 -0.45
N ILE A 47 18.28 -22.25 0.86
CA ILE A 47 18.07 -21.19 1.87
C ILE A 47 19.19 -20.14 1.80
N SER A 48 20.44 -20.57 1.68
CA SER A 48 21.59 -19.67 1.54
C SER A 48 21.52 -18.87 0.23
N TYR A 49 21.20 -19.52 -0.89
CA TYR A 49 21.08 -18.86 -2.19
C TYR A 49 19.95 -17.82 -2.20
N PHE A 50 18.78 -18.18 -1.69
CA PHE A 50 17.64 -17.29 -1.57
C PHE A 50 17.99 -16.05 -0.73
N ASN A 51 18.52 -16.26 0.48
CA ASN A 51 18.82 -15.16 1.40
C ASN A 51 19.84 -14.17 0.84
N ASN A 52 20.86 -14.68 0.13
CA ASN A 52 21.97 -13.86 -0.34
C ASN A 52 21.76 -13.25 -1.74
N LYS A 53 20.94 -13.86 -2.59
CA LYS A 53 20.77 -13.44 -4.00
C LYS A 53 19.35 -12.98 -4.31
N ILE A 54 18.35 -13.77 -3.96
CA ILE A 54 16.96 -13.50 -4.38
C ILE A 54 16.27 -12.51 -3.44
N CYS A 55 16.40 -12.70 -2.13
CA CYS A 55 15.67 -11.95 -1.11
C CYS A 55 15.94 -10.43 -1.18
N PRO A 56 17.19 -9.94 -1.30
CA PRO A 56 17.45 -8.50 -1.41
C PRO A 56 16.78 -7.86 -2.63
N GLU A 57 16.82 -8.55 -3.78
CA GLU A 57 16.18 -8.09 -5.01
C GLU A 57 14.66 -8.09 -4.90
N LEU A 58 14.06 -9.14 -4.30
CA LEU A 58 12.63 -9.19 -4.03
C LEU A 58 12.19 -8.07 -3.08
N LEU A 59 12.91 -7.85 -1.98
CA LEU A 59 12.60 -6.78 -1.03
C LEU A 59 12.68 -5.39 -1.68
N SER A 60 13.68 -5.18 -2.54
CA SER A 60 13.80 -3.95 -3.35
C SER A 60 12.60 -3.80 -4.29
N LYS A 61 12.18 -4.89 -4.95
CA LYS A 61 11.03 -4.85 -5.85
C LYS A 61 9.71 -4.63 -5.12
N GLN A 62 9.52 -5.25 -3.96
CA GLN A 62 8.37 -5.02 -3.08
C GLN A 62 8.29 -3.56 -2.64
N ARG A 63 9.41 -2.97 -2.23
CA ARG A 63 9.49 -1.54 -1.90
C ARG A 63 9.09 -0.67 -3.09
N SER A 64 9.61 -0.98 -4.29
CA SER A 64 9.27 -0.26 -5.51
C SER A 64 7.78 -0.34 -5.87
N LEU A 65 7.15 -1.51 -5.71
CA LEU A 65 5.71 -1.68 -5.94
C LEU A 65 4.88 -0.84 -4.95
N ARG A 66 5.21 -0.89 -3.66
CA ARG A 66 4.60 -0.04 -2.63
C ARG A 66 4.74 1.44 -2.98
N SER A 67 5.97 1.90 -3.25
CA SER A 67 6.23 3.30 -3.61
C SER A 67 5.45 3.73 -4.84
N CYS A 68 5.36 2.89 -5.87
CA CYS A 68 4.57 3.18 -7.07
C CYS A 68 3.08 3.37 -6.75
N LEU A 69 2.49 2.47 -5.96
CA LEU A 69 1.08 2.58 -5.56
C LEU A 69 0.83 3.79 -4.64
N THR A 70 1.75 4.08 -3.71
CA THR A 70 1.68 5.29 -2.87
C THR A 70 1.76 6.57 -3.69
N THR A 71 2.61 6.63 -4.72
CA THR A 71 2.69 7.79 -5.62
C THR A 71 1.38 7.96 -6.38
N LYS A 72 0.86 6.90 -7.03
CA LYS A 72 -0.45 6.94 -7.71
C LYS A 72 -1.58 7.40 -6.78
N ALA A 73 -1.59 6.90 -5.54
CA ALA A 73 -2.55 7.31 -4.52
C ALA A 73 -2.49 8.81 -4.27
N ARG A 74 -1.29 9.33 -3.97
CA ARG A 74 -1.08 10.76 -3.71
C ARG A 74 -1.48 11.61 -4.91
N ASP A 75 -1.03 11.25 -6.11
CA ASP A 75 -1.32 12.00 -7.33
C ASP A 75 -2.83 12.09 -7.57
N ALA A 76 -3.57 10.98 -7.41
CA ALA A 76 -5.03 10.97 -7.55
C ALA A 76 -5.72 11.84 -6.49
N LEU A 77 -5.24 11.80 -5.23
CA LEU A 77 -5.77 12.59 -4.13
C LEU A 77 -5.60 14.10 -4.38
N PHE A 78 -4.38 14.53 -4.70
CA PHE A 78 -4.08 15.93 -5.01
C PHE A 78 -4.79 16.39 -6.29
N SER A 79 -4.87 15.55 -7.32
CA SER A 79 -5.62 15.84 -8.54
C SER A 79 -7.13 15.98 -8.29
N TYR A 80 -7.70 15.20 -7.35
CA TYR A 80 -9.12 15.28 -7.02
C TYR A 80 -9.48 16.57 -6.28
N PHE A 81 -8.73 16.91 -5.24
CA PHE A 81 -9.01 18.10 -4.44
C PHE A 81 -8.50 19.38 -5.11
N GLY A 82 -7.43 19.30 -5.91
CA GLY A 82 -6.74 20.45 -6.47
C GLY A 82 -5.99 21.26 -5.41
N GLU A 83 -5.05 22.09 -5.85
CA GLU A 83 -4.17 22.86 -4.95
C GLU A 83 -4.92 23.86 -4.07
N VAL A 84 -6.09 24.34 -4.52
CA VAL A 84 -6.94 25.28 -3.77
C VAL A 84 -7.51 24.64 -2.50
N ILE A 85 -7.84 23.35 -2.53
CA ILE A 85 -8.48 22.63 -1.42
C ILE A 85 -7.45 21.78 -0.67
N LEU A 86 -6.47 21.20 -1.35
CA LEU A 86 -5.40 20.44 -0.73
C LEU A 86 -4.04 21.05 -1.13
N PRO A 87 -3.47 21.92 -0.28
CA PRO A 87 -2.19 22.56 -0.60
C PRO A 87 -1.09 21.49 -0.81
N PRO A 88 -0.14 21.69 -1.72
CA PRO A 88 0.91 20.69 -1.98
C PRO A 88 1.83 20.51 -0.77
N ILE A 89 2.41 19.31 -0.63
CA ILE A 89 3.42 19.00 0.39
C ILE A 89 4.55 18.16 -0.20
N ASN A 90 5.79 18.51 0.14
CA ASN A 90 6.98 17.77 -0.27
C ASN A 90 7.40 16.78 0.84
N THR A 91 7.99 15.65 0.46
CA THR A 91 8.64 14.72 1.41
C THR A 91 9.87 15.32 2.10
N ASN A 92 10.47 16.37 1.54
CA ASN A 92 11.60 17.10 2.13
C ASN A 92 11.16 18.25 3.05
N THR A 93 9.85 18.46 3.23
CA THR A 93 9.34 19.49 4.15
C THR A 93 9.79 19.18 5.58
N SER A 94 10.22 20.21 6.30
CA SER A 94 10.63 20.09 7.70
C SER A 94 9.47 19.59 8.58
N SER A 95 9.78 19.00 9.73
CA SER A 95 8.75 18.57 10.68
C SER A 95 7.81 19.70 11.09
N ALA A 96 8.32 20.93 11.23
CA ALA A 96 7.51 22.12 11.52
C ALA A 96 6.57 22.45 10.35
N GLY A 97 7.06 22.45 9.10
CA GLY A 97 6.24 22.70 7.92
C GLY A 97 5.19 21.61 7.69
N ILE A 98 5.47 20.35 8.05
CA ILE A 98 4.48 19.27 8.02
C ILE A 98 3.36 19.52 9.04
N ILE A 99 3.71 19.94 10.26
CA ILE A 99 2.72 20.26 11.31
C ILE A 99 1.87 21.45 10.87
N GLU A 100 2.49 22.51 10.36
CA GLU A 100 1.77 23.67 9.82
C GLU A 100 0.82 23.28 8.68
N TRP A 101 1.30 22.47 7.73
CA TRP A 101 0.49 21.96 6.63
C TRP A 101 -0.71 21.15 7.12
N LYS A 102 -0.52 20.23 8.09
CA LYS A 102 -1.62 19.44 8.66
C LYS A 102 -2.61 20.26 9.46
N ASN A 103 -2.17 21.35 10.09
CA ASN A 103 -3.02 22.28 10.80
C ASN A 103 -3.80 23.21 9.86
N ASN A 104 -3.50 23.21 8.55
CA ASN A 104 -4.27 23.96 7.58
C ASN A 104 -5.73 23.43 7.57
N PRO A 105 -6.74 24.31 7.75
CA PRO A 105 -8.15 23.90 7.77
C PRO A 105 -8.57 23.12 6.53
N ALA A 106 -7.98 23.41 5.37
CA ALA A 106 -8.29 22.74 4.11
C ALA A 106 -7.85 21.26 4.11
N VAL A 107 -6.73 20.93 4.79
CA VAL A 107 -6.27 19.54 4.98
C VAL A 107 -7.23 18.78 5.90
N ALA A 108 -7.66 19.41 7.01
CA ALA A 108 -8.65 18.83 7.92
C ALA A 108 -10.01 18.63 7.22
N GLU A 109 -10.42 19.56 6.36
CA GLU A 109 -11.62 19.42 5.53
C GLU A 109 -11.51 18.23 4.57
N CYS A 110 -10.36 18.06 3.89
CA CYS A 110 -10.09 16.90 3.04
C CYS A 110 -10.19 15.59 3.83
N TYR A 111 -9.58 15.53 5.01
CA TYR A 111 -9.69 14.36 5.89
C TYR A 111 -11.15 14.05 6.24
N ASN A 112 -11.92 15.07 6.65
CA ASN A 112 -13.32 14.91 7.03
C ASN A 112 -14.20 14.46 5.85
N LYS A 113 -13.95 14.98 4.64
CA LYS A 113 -14.64 14.54 3.41
C LYS A 113 -14.38 13.08 3.09
N LEU A 114 -13.21 12.52 3.47
CA LEU A 114 -12.89 11.12 3.22
C LEU A 114 -13.34 10.16 4.30
N PHE A 115 -13.43 10.61 5.56
CA PHE A 115 -13.58 9.69 6.70
C PHE A 115 -14.76 9.98 7.63
N ASN A 116 -15.36 11.19 7.61
CA ASN A 116 -16.30 11.61 8.66
C ASN A 116 -17.68 12.12 8.17
N GLN A 117 -17.89 12.36 6.87
CA GLN A 117 -19.16 12.90 6.35
C GLN A 117 -20.04 11.82 5.69
N ASN A 118 -21.37 11.93 5.82
CA ASN A 118 -22.33 11.14 5.03
C ASN A 118 -22.13 11.47 3.54
N GLY A 119 -21.44 10.58 2.81
CA GLY A 119 -20.91 10.85 1.46
C GLY A 119 -19.41 10.58 1.31
N SER A 120 -18.71 10.27 2.41
CA SER A 120 -17.30 9.86 2.43
C SER A 120 -17.00 8.70 1.50
N LEU A 121 -17.89 7.71 1.47
CA LEU A 121 -17.81 6.57 0.56
C LEU A 121 -17.79 7.01 -0.91
N GLY A 122 -18.57 8.04 -1.28
CA GLY A 122 -18.63 8.55 -2.65
C GLY A 122 -17.36 9.28 -3.08
N VAL A 123 -16.81 10.13 -2.21
CA VAL A 123 -15.55 10.84 -2.50
C VAL A 123 -14.37 9.88 -2.54
N LEU A 124 -14.24 9.01 -1.53
CA LEU A 124 -13.18 8.01 -1.46
C LEU A 124 -13.24 7.07 -2.66
N THR A 125 -14.42 6.56 -3.02
CA THR A 125 -14.61 5.70 -4.21
C THR A 125 -14.13 6.40 -5.49
N ARG A 126 -14.53 7.66 -5.74
CA ARG A 126 -14.08 8.41 -6.93
C ARG A 126 -12.57 8.60 -6.99
N ILE A 127 -11.90 8.77 -5.85
CA ILE A 127 -10.44 8.89 -5.81
C ILE A 127 -9.81 7.52 -6.07
N LEU A 128 -10.32 6.45 -5.45
CA LEU A 128 -9.84 5.09 -5.68
C LEU A 128 -9.99 4.67 -7.14
N GLU A 129 -11.10 4.99 -7.80
CA GLU A 129 -11.31 4.79 -9.24
C GLU A 129 -10.22 5.46 -10.08
N ARG A 130 -9.77 6.67 -9.69
CA ARG A 130 -8.64 7.35 -10.36
C ARG A 130 -7.31 6.66 -10.09
N VAL A 131 -7.07 6.18 -8.86
CA VAL A 131 -5.82 5.46 -8.50
C VAL A 131 -5.64 4.20 -9.34
N PHE A 132 -6.73 3.47 -9.55
CA PHE A 132 -6.74 2.19 -10.25
C PHE A 132 -7.18 2.30 -11.71
N ALA A 133 -7.38 3.53 -12.23
CA ALA A 133 -7.83 3.78 -13.60
C ALA A 133 -9.07 2.96 -14.00
N GLY A 134 -10.01 2.78 -13.07
CA GLY A 134 -11.22 1.98 -13.26
C GLY A 134 -11.03 0.46 -13.24
N GLU A 135 -9.81 -0.06 -12.99
CA GLU A 135 -9.59 -1.48 -12.72
C GLU A 135 -10.21 -1.89 -11.37
N TYR A 136 -10.42 -3.20 -11.18
CA TYR A 136 -10.94 -3.79 -9.94
C TYR A 136 -9.79 -4.27 -9.03
N PRO A 137 -9.28 -3.44 -8.10
CA PRO A 137 -8.23 -3.84 -7.16
C PRO A 137 -8.76 -4.83 -6.11
N SER A 138 -7.84 -5.58 -5.49
CA SER A 138 -8.15 -6.36 -4.29
C SER A 138 -8.51 -5.47 -3.10
N SER A 139 -9.26 -6.00 -2.13
CA SER A 139 -9.50 -5.32 -0.85
C SER A 139 -8.20 -4.87 -0.19
N LEU A 140 -7.13 -5.68 -0.30
CA LEU A 140 -5.82 -5.36 0.25
C LEU A 140 -5.24 -4.06 -0.33
N HIS A 141 -5.31 -3.88 -1.64
CA HIS A 141 -4.83 -2.65 -2.28
C HIS A 141 -5.73 -1.46 -1.96
N LEU A 142 -7.05 -1.65 -1.90
CA LEU A 142 -8.00 -0.61 -1.47
C LEU A 142 -7.71 -0.14 -0.05
N ALA A 143 -7.53 -1.09 0.89
CA ALA A 143 -7.19 -0.81 2.28
C ALA A 143 -5.84 -0.11 2.40
N PHE A 144 -4.82 -0.52 1.63
CA PHE A 144 -3.53 0.15 1.62
C PHE A 144 -3.57 1.60 1.12
N VAL A 145 -4.30 1.86 0.03
CA VAL A 145 -4.47 3.21 -0.50
C VAL A 145 -5.25 4.08 0.49
N THR A 146 -6.31 3.54 1.08
CA THR A 146 -7.11 4.23 2.12
C THR A 146 -6.28 4.54 3.36
N ALA A 147 -5.48 3.57 3.84
CA ALA A 147 -4.53 3.76 4.93
C ALA A 147 -3.48 4.85 4.61
N THR A 148 -3.01 4.90 3.35
CA THR A 148 -2.09 5.94 2.88
C THR A 148 -2.71 7.33 2.99
N PHE A 149 -3.97 7.50 2.59
CA PHE A 149 -4.70 8.77 2.75
C PHE A 149 -4.87 9.14 4.21
N ALA A 150 -5.27 8.18 5.05
CA ALA A 150 -5.41 8.40 6.48
C ALA A 150 -4.09 8.87 7.11
N VAL A 151 -2.97 8.22 6.83
CA VAL A 151 -1.65 8.63 7.34
C VAL A 151 -1.27 10.04 6.86
N LEU A 152 -1.48 10.31 5.57
CA LEU A 152 -1.11 11.58 4.96
C LEU A 152 -1.91 12.74 5.54
N LEU A 153 -3.23 12.59 5.66
CA LEU A 153 -4.15 13.68 5.99
C LEU A 153 -4.49 13.80 7.48
N ASP A 154 -4.27 12.76 8.28
CA ASP A 154 -4.67 12.75 9.69
C ASP A 154 -4.10 13.98 10.43
N PRO A 155 -4.97 14.91 10.89
CA PRO A 155 -4.53 16.14 11.53
C PRO A 155 -3.91 15.91 12.92
N LYS A 156 -4.13 14.73 13.52
CA LYS A 156 -3.54 14.37 14.82
C LYS A 156 -2.12 13.83 14.68
N SER A 157 -1.72 13.41 13.48
CA SER A 157 -0.36 12.94 13.20
C SER A 157 0.61 14.11 13.02
N LYS A 158 1.86 13.96 13.46
CA LYS A 158 2.95 14.93 13.18
C LYS A 158 3.75 14.58 11.93
N THR A 159 3.37 13.54 11.19
CA THR A 159 4.11 13.03 10.03
C THR A 159 3.15 12.73 8.87
N ILE A 160 3.67 12.85 7.64
CA ILE A 160 2.96 12.47 6.39
C ILE A 160 3.26 11.04 5.92
N GLN A 161 4.06 10.31 6.71
CA GLN A 161 4.45 8.92 6.51
C GLN A 161 4.47 8.21 7.86
N THR A 162 4.40 6.90 7.86
CA THR A 162 4.48 6.09 9.08
C THR A 162 5.35 4.86 8.87
N ASN A 163 5.72 4.21 9.96
CA ASN A 163 6.49 2.97 9.93
C ASN A 163 5.64 1.79 9.45
N GLU A 164 6.30 0.69 9.09
CA GLU A 164 5.64 -0.52 8.57
C GLU A 164 4.60 -1.09 9.54
N ASN A 165 4.89 -1.17 10.84
CA ASN A 165 3.99 -1.76 11.83
C ASN A 165 2.68 -0.96 11.94
N THR A 166 2.80 0.36 12.06
CA THR A 166 1.62 1.24 12.08
C THR A 166 0.84 1.18 10.77
N MET A 167 1.53 1.05 9.63
CA MET A 167 0.85 0.88 8.35
C MET A 167 0.10 -0.45 8.26
N LYS A 168 0.71 -1.57 8.71
CA LYS A 168 0.05 -2.88 8.79
C LYS A 168 -1.25 -2.82 9.59
N ASN A 169 -1.21 -2.22 10.78
CA ASN A 169 -2.41 -2.07 11.63
C ASN A 169 -3.51 -1.24 10.95
N LYS A 170 -3.13 -0.19 10.20
CA LYS A 170 -4.10 0.62 9.44
C LYS A 170 -4.69 -0.14 8.25
N ILE A 171 -3.87 -0.91 7.53
CA ILE A 171 -4.36 -1.77 6.44
C ILE A 171 -5.37 -2.76 6.99
N GLU A 172 -5.06 -3.44 8.09
CA GLU A 172 -5.95 -4.40 8.75
C GLU A 172 -7.28 -3.76 9.18
N TYR A 173 -7.22 -2.58 9.79
CA TYR A 173 -8.43 -1.82 10.15
C TYR A 173 -9.35 -1.56 8.93
N TYR A 174 -8.78 -1.07 7.82
CA TYR A 174 -9.57 -0.79 6.62
C TYR A 174 -9.99 -2.05 5.86
N MET A 175 -9.25 -3.15 5.98
CA MET A 175 -9.67 -4.45 5.46
C MET A 175 -10.96 -4.91 6.13
N ASN A 176 -11.00 -4.89 7.47
CA ASN A 176 -12.17 -5.31 8.23
C ASN A 176 -13.39 -4.44 7.90
N LEU A 177 -13.19 -3.11 7.78
CA LEU A 177 -14.26 -2.19 7.40
C LEU A 177 -14.85 -2.49 6.02
N LEU A 178 -14.01 -2.87 5.05
CA LEU A 178 -14.46 -3.22 3.69
C LEU A 178 -15.21 -4.55 3.65
N ASP A 179 -14.94 -5.45 4.59
CA ASP A 179 -15.62 -6.74 4.67
C ASP A 179 -16.98 -6.62 5.39
N ASP A 180 -17.08 -5.77 6.41
CA ASP A 180 -18.34 -5.46 7.11
C ASP A 180 -19.39 -4.83 6.16
N ASP A 181 -18.99 -3.86 5.33
CA ASP A 181 -19.85 -3.23 4.31
C ASP A 181 -20.42 -4.24 3.30
N ARG A 182 -19.72 -5.36 3.04
CA ARG A 182 -20.20 -6.42 2.14
C ARG A 182 -21.19 -7.37 2.80
N THR A 183 -21.21 -7.43 4.12
CA THR A 183 -22.14 -8.27 4.88
C THR A 183 -23.49 -7.59 5.11
N ASP A 184 -23.50 -6.26 5.28
CA ASP A 184 -24.73 -5.49 5.49
C ASP A 184 -25.55 -5.28 4.20
N GLY A 185 -24.92 -5.35 3.02
CA GLY A 185 -25.60 -5.31 1.72
C GLY A 185 -26.30 -6.62 1.29
N LYS A 186 -26.34 -7.64 2.17
CA LYS A 186 -26.95 -8.96 1.89
C LYS A 186 -28.21 -9.27 2.70
N ASN A 187 -28.73 -8.31 3.49
CA ASN A 187 -29.96 -8.45 4.25
C ASN A 187 -31.12 -7.67 3.63
#